data_AF-A0A7Y2IL65-F1
#
_entry.id   AF-A0A7Y2IL65-F1
#
_cell.length_a   1.000
_cell.length_b   1.000
_cell.length_c   1.000
_cell.angle_alpha   90.00
_cell.angle_beta   90.00
_cell.angle_gamma   90.00
#
_symmetry.space_group_name_H-M   'P 1'
#
loop_
_entity.id
_entity.type
_entity.pdbx_description
1 polymer ?
#
loop_
_entity_poly.entity_id
_entity_poly.type
_entity_poly.pdbx_seq_one_letter_code
_entity_poly.pdbx_strand_id
1 'polypeptide(L)'
;MTKPELTAIARIAASTADADSAIVVIGGAALLVVLLIVALVTALAATESDNDIRTMVAVGAPPHIRRRFLGVQTVYYTLFAALLAAPLALLLLKVSVNDTWVDVGPFGSFSSDTIEIPWLMIGIVIVGIPAVVGGLTALTVRSAATVAPRRLG
;
A
#
# COMPACT_ATOMS: atom_id res chain seq x y z
N MET A 1 4.44 -6.56 -49.40
CA MET A 1 5.05 -5.99 -48.18
C MET A 1 6.53 -5.76 -48.46
N THR A 2 7.01 -4.51 -48.39
CA THR A 2 8.37 -4.12 -48.81
C THR A 2 9.33 -4.15 -47.62
N LYS A 3 10.61 -4.47 -47.84
CA LYS A 3 11.68 -4.49 -46.80
C LYS A 3 11.65 -3.32 -45.78
N PRO A 4 11.42 -2.05 -46.15
CA PRO A 4 11.36 -0.95 -45.18
C PRO A 4 10.25 -1.08 -44.12
N GLU A 5 9.11 -1.69 -44.48
CA GLU A 5 7.98 -1.88 -43.57
C GLU A 5 8.33 -2.93 -42.49
N LEU A 6 9.03 -3.99 -42.87
CA LEU A 6 9.51 -5.04 -41.95
C LEU A 6 10.52 -4.49 -40.92
N THR A 7 11.40 -3.59 -41.34
CA THR A 7 12.36 -2.95 -40.41
C THR A 7 11.69 -1.97 -39.45
N ALA A 8 10.64 -1.29 -39.88
CA ALA A 8 9.88 -0.38 -39.01
C ALA A 8 9.12 -1.16 -37.93
N ILE A 9 8.44 -2.25 -38.30
CA ILE A 9 7.71 -3.12 -37.35
C ILE A 9 8.67 -3.75 -36.35
N ALA A 10 9.82 -4.26 -36.80
CA ALA A 10 10.83 -4.85 -35.91
C ALA A 10 11.38 -3.84 -34.89
N ARG A 11 11.58 -2.57 -35.29
CA ARG A 11 12.04 -1.51 -34.39
C ARG A 11 10.97 -1.14 -33.34
N ILE A 12 9.70 -1.10 -33.72
CA ILE A 12 8.59 -0.83 -32.79
C ILE A 12 8.42 -1.97 -31.78
N ALA A 13 8.53 -3.23 -32.24
CA ALA A 13 8.48 -4.40 -31.36
C ALA A 13 9.65 -4.44 -30.35
N ALA A 14 10.86 -4.06 -30.77
CA ALA A 14 11.99 -3.96 -29.84
C ALA A 14 11.80 -2.83 -28.81
N SER A 15 11.33 -1.66 -29.25
CA SER A 15 11.07 -0.51 -28.37
C SER A 15 10.02 -0.78 -27.29
N THR A 16 9.02 -1.60 -27.57
CA THR A 16 7.95 -1.93 -26.61
C THR A 16 8.41 -2.95 -25.58
N ALA A 17 9.20 -3.96 -26.00
CA ALA A 17 9.81 -4.92 -25.08
C ALA A 17 10.78 -4.26 -24.09
N ASP A 18 11.57 -3.29 -24.53
CA ASP A 18 12.47 -2.53 -23.65
C ASP A 18 11.68 -1.70 -22.62
N ALA A 19 10.57 -1.08 -23.04
CA ALA A 19 9.70 -0.30 -22.15
C ALA A 19 9.02 -1.16 -21.06
N ASP A 20 8.51 -2.34 -21.43
CA ASP A 20 7.88 -3.26 -20.47
C ASP A 20 8.87 -3.74 -19.42
N SER A 21 10.09 -4.08 -19.85
CA SER A 21 11.17 -4.48 -18.93
C SER A 21 11.56 -3.36 -17.97
N ALA A 22 11.61 -2.12 -18.46
CA ALA A 22 11.93 -0.95 -17.65
C ALA A 22 10.84 -0.67 -16.60
N ILE A 23 9.55 -0.79 -16.96
CA ILE A 23 8.43 -0.60 -16.03
C ILE A 23 8.49 -1.62 -14.90
N VAL A 24 8.75 -2.90 -15.21
CA VAL A 24 8.86 -3.96 -14.19
C VAL A 24 10.03 -3.70 -13.26
N VAL A 25 11.19 -3.31 -13.79
CA VAL A 25 12.38 -3.03 -12.98
C VAL A 25 12.17 -1.82 -12.08
N ILE A 26 11.65 -0.71 -12.63
CA ILE A 26 11.40 0.52 -11.88
C ILE A 26 10.31 0.30 -10.82
N GLY A 27 9.21 -0.35 -11.20
CA GLY A 27 8.11 -0.69 -10.28
C GLY A 27 8.57 -1.63 -9.17
N GLY A 28 9.36 -2.65 -9.50
CA GLY A 28 9.94 -3.58 -8.54
C GLY A 28 10.90 -2.90 -7.57
N ALA A 29 11.78 -2.02 -8.05
CA ALA A 29 12.69 -1.25 -7.22
C ALA A 29 11.95 -0.28 -6.29
N ALA A 30 10.94 0.44 -6.81
CA ALA A 30 10.11 1.33 -6.00
C ALA A 30 9.37 0.57 -4.89
N LEU A 31 8.80 -0.60 -5.22
CA LEU A 31 8.14 -1.47 -4.24
C LEU A 31 9.11 -1.93 -3.16
N LEU A 32 10.32 -2.36 -3.53
CA LEU A 32 11.35 -2.77 -2.57
C LEU A 32 11.72 -1.64 -1.61
N VAL A 33 11.90 -0.42 -2.12
CA VAL A 33 12.20 0.76 -1.31
C VAL A 33 11.05 1.04 -0.33
N VAL A 34 9.80 1.00 -0.80
CA VAL A 34 8.62 1.18 0.06
C VAL A 34 8.56 0.11 1.15
N LEU A 35 8.76 -1.16 0.82
CA LEU A 35 8.78 -2.25 1.81
C LEU A 35 9.89 -2.08 2.84
N LEU A 36 11.07 -1.62 2.42
CA LEU A 36 12.19 -1.34 3.32
C LEU A 36 11.83 -0.23 4.32
N ILE A 37 11.23 0.86 3.83
CA ILE A 37 10.78 1.96 4.69
C ILE A 37 9.71 1.48 5.66
N VAL A 38 8.70 0.74 5.18
CA VAL A 38 7.63 0.19 6.01
C VAL A 38 8.19 -0.74 7.09
N ALA A 39 9.14 -1.61 6.74
CA ALA A 39 9.79 -2.51 7.69
C ALA A 39 10.54 -1.75 8.80
N LEU A 40 11.28 -0.69 8.44
CA LEU A 40 11.99 0.16 9.41
C LEU A 40 11.03 0.88 10.36
N VAL A 41 9.99 1.53 9.81
CA VAL A 41 9.00 2.25 10.62
C VAL A 41 8.25 1.28 11.53
N THR A 42 7.89 0.11 11.03
CA THR A 42 7.20 -0.93 11.82
C THR A 42 8.09 -1.46 12.93
N ALA A 43 9.37 -1.70 12.66
CA ALA A 43 10.32 -2.15 13.68
C ALA A 43 10.47 -1.11 14.80
N LEU A 44 10.59 0.18 14.45
CA LEU A 44 10.67 1.25 15.43
C LEU A 44 9.37 1.37 16.24
N ALA A 45 8.22 1.38 15.57
CA ALA A 45 6.91 1.43 16.23
C ALA A 45 6.67 0.24 17.18
N ALA A 46 7.16 -0.95 16.82
CA ALA A 46 7.07 -2.13 17.69
C ALA A 46 7.87 -1.94 18.99
N THR A 47 9.08 -1.36 18.92
CA THR A 47 9.89 -1.11 20.12
C THR A 47 9.26 -0.10 21.09
N GLU A 48 8.57 0.90 20.56
CA GLU A 48 7.85 1.90 21.36
C GLU A 48 6.58 1.29 21.97
N SER A 49 5.82 0.53 21.19
CA SER A 49 4.58 -0.12 21.62
C SER A 49 4.80 -1.12 22.77
N ASP A 50 5.92 -1.85 22.77
CA ASP A 50 6.27 -2.76 23.86
C ASP A 50 6.44 -2.04 25.21
N ASN A 51 6.90 -0.78 25.20
CA ASN A 51 7.08 0.01 26.40
C ASN A 51 5.73 0.46 26.98
N ASP A 52 4.82 0.93 26.12
CA ASP A 52 3.45 1.33 26.50
C ASP A 52 2.62 0.17 27.04
N ILE A 53 2.80 -1.03 26.48
CA ILE A 53 2.13 -2.22 26.97
C ILE A 53 2.58 -2.57 28.40
N ARG A 54 3.85 -2.36 28.74
CA ARG A 54 4.38 -2.67 30.09
C ARG A 54 3.77 -1.76 31.15
N THR A 55 3.60 -0.48 30.86
CA THR A 55 2.95 0.46 31.78
C THR A 55 1.47 0.14 31.94
N MET A 56 0.80 -0.22 30.85
CA MET A 56 -0.61 -0.65 30.86
C MET A 56 -0.83 -1.93 31.69
N VAL A 57 0.11 -2.88 31.65
CA VAL A 57 0.08 -4.08 32.50
C VAL A 57 0.36 -3.74 33.97
N ALA A 58 1.25 -2.77 34.25
CA ALA A 58 1.54 -2.33 35.61
C ALA A 58 0.32 -1.71 36.32
N VAL A 59 -0.61 -1.12 35.57
CA VAL A 59 -1.87 -0.56 36.08
C VAL A 59 -3.02 -1.60 36.09
N GLY A 60 -2.78 -2.83 35.60
CA GLY A 60 -3.74 -3.93 35.65
C GLY A 60 -4.76 -3.94 34.50
N ALA A 61 -4.45 -3.35 33.34
CA ALA A 61 -5.42 -3.26 32.27
C ALA A 61 -5.75 -4.64 31.64
N PRO A 62 -7.04 -4.90 31.34
CA PRO A 62 -7.46 -6.16 30.79
C PRO A 62 -7.04 -6.36 29.31
N PRO A 63 -6.75 -7.60 28.89
CA PRO A 63 -6.10 -7.91 27.60
C PRO A 63 -6.94 -7.59 26.36
N HIS A 64 -8.25 -7.34 26.50
CA HIS A 64 -9.11 -6.95 25.39
C HIS A 64 -8.92 -5.49 24.95
N ILE A 65 -8.50 -4.60 25.87
CA ILE A 65 -8.22 -3.19 25.54
C ILE A 65 -6.97 -3.11 24.64
N ARG A 66 -5.97 -3.95 24.92
CA ARG A 66 -4.72 -4.03 24.13
C ARG A 66 -4.98 -4.39 22.66
N ARG A 67 -5.87 -5.35 22.37
CA ARG A 67 -6.17 -5.76 20.99
C ARG A 67 -6.95 -4.71 20.21
N ARG A 68 -7.88 -4.01 20.87
CA ARG A 68 -8.64 -2.92 20.24
C ARG A 68 -7.76 -1.70 19.96
N PHE A 69 -6.81 -1.40 20.84
CA PHE A 69 -5.90 -0.27 20.65
C PHE A 69 -5.05 -0.42 19.39
N LEU A 70 -4.41 -1.59 19.18
CA LEU A 70 -3.63 -1.84 17.97
C LEU A 70 -4.50 -1.88 16.70
N GLY A 71 -5.72 -2.42 16.79
CA GLY A 71 -6.68 -2.41 15.69
C GLY A 71 -7.07 -0.99 15.28
N VAL A 72 -7.43 -0.12 16.22
CA VAL A 72 -7.81 1.28 15.92
C VAL A 72 -6.61 2.08 15.41
N GLN A 73 -5.43 1.88 15.98
CA GLN A 73 -4.21 2.57 15.55
C GLN A 73 -3.85 2.24 14.09
N THR A 74 -3.95 0.96 13.70
CA THR A 74 -3.69 0.55 12.32
C THR A 74 -4.76 1.08 11.35
N VAL A 75 -6.05 1.07 11.74
CA VAL A 75 -7.10 1.73 10.96
C VAL A 75 -6.76 3.20 10.70
N TYR A 76 -6.31 3.92 11.74
CA TYR A 76 -5.95 5.32 11.63
C TYR A 76 -4.82 5.52 10.61
N TYR A 77 -3.71 4.79 10.74
CA TYR A 77 -2.59 4.91 9.79
C TYR A 77 -2.99 4.56 8.35
N THR A 78 -3.73 3.47 8.14
CA THR A 78 -4.16 3.07 6.80
C THR A 78 -5.15 4.05 6.19
N LEU A 79 -6.01 4.66 7.01
CA LEU A 79 -6.96 5.68 6.55
C LEU A 79 -6.24 6.94 6.08
N PHE A 80 -5.25 7.43 6.82
CA PHE A 80 -4.43 8.57 6.37
C PHE A 80 -3.62 8.24 5.12
N ALA A 81 -3.03 7.05 5.05
CA ALA A 81 -2.33 6.60 3.85
C ALA A 81 -3.26 6.57 2.64
N ALA A 82 -4.49 6.04 2.79
CA ALA A 82 -5.48 5.99 1.72
C ALA A 82 -5.95 7.39 1.28
N LEU A 83 -6.20 8.29 2.23
CA LEU A 83 -6.58 9.68 1.96
C LEU A 83 -5.50 10.46 1.21
N LEU A 84 -4.23 10.16 1.42
CA LEU A 84 -3.13 10.77 0.68
C LEU A 84 -2.87 10.07 -0.66
N ALA A 85 -3.01 8.75 -0.71
CA ALA A 85 -2.78 7.97 -1.92
C ALA A 85 -3.84 8.23 -3.00
N ALA A 86 -5.12 8.36 -2.62
CA ALA A 86 -6.21 8.59 -3.56
C ALA A 86 -6.03 9.85 -4.44
N PRO A 87 -5.79 11.07 -3.89
CA PRO A 87 -5.56 12.25 -4.71
C PRO A 87 -4.24 12.17 -5.48
N LEU A 88 -3.19 11.55 -4.91
CA LEU A 88 -1.92 11.36 -5.62
C LEU A 88 -2.09 10.45 -6.85
N ALA A 89 -2.85 9.36 -6.71
CA ALA A 89 -3.17 8.45 -7.81
C ALA A 89 -4.00 9.14 -8.90
N LEU A 90 -4.99 9.97 -8.53
CA LEU A 90 -5.75 10.77 -9.49
C LEU A 90 -4.87 11.79 -10.22
N LEU A 91 -3.92 12.42 -9.52
CA LEU A 91 -2.96 13.35 -10.14
C LEU A 91 -2.04 12.63 -11.12
N LEU A 92 -1.53 11.45 -10.77
CA LEU A 92 -0.71 10.63 -11.65
C LEU A 92 -1.50 10.16 -12.88
N LEU A 93 -2.75 9.74 -12.69
CA LEU A 93 -3.66 9.38 -13.78
C LEU A 93 -3.83 10.58 -14.73
N LYS A 94 -4.13 11.77 -14.19
CA LYS A 94 -4.31 12.98 -14.99
C LYS A 94 -3.08 13.34 -15.81
N VAL A 95 -1.87 13.17 -15.26
CA VAL A 95 -0.62 13.41 -16.00
C VAL A 95 -0.38 12.34 -17.07
N SER A 96 -0.84 11.12 -16.82
CA SER A 96 -0.68 9.98 -17.74
C SER A 96 -1.64 10.00 -18.92
N VAL A 97 -2.79 10.67 -18.82
CA VAL A 97 -3.81 10.76 -19.90
C VAL A 97 -3.33 11.74 -20.99
N ASN A 98 -2.32 11.36 -21.77
CA ASN A 98 -1.97 12.03 -23.03
C ASN A 98 -2.48 11.28 -24.27
N ASP A 99 -2.79 9.99 -24.12
CA ASP A 99 -3.35 9.15 -25.19
C ASP A 99 -4.88 9.04 -25.09
N THR A 100 -5.55 8.80 -26.22
CA THR A 100 -7.02 8.67 -26.34
C THR A 100 -7.60 7.47 -25.58
N TRP A 101 -6.73 6.57 -25.10
CA TRP A 101 -7.06 5.42 -24.26
C TRP A 101 -5.97 5.26 -23.20
N VAL A 102 -6.37 5.10 -21.93
CA VAL A 102 -5.44 4.86 -20.82
C VAL A 102 -5.69 3.47 -20.26
N ASP A 103 -4.71 2.58 -20.42
CA ASP A 103 -4.68 1.28 -19.75
C ASP A 103 -4.18 1.46 -18.31
N VAL A 104 -5.03 1.18 -17.32
CA VAL A 104 -4.66 1.20 -15.89
C VAL A 104 -4.37 -0.20 -15.35
N GLY A 105 -3.73 -1.04 -16.16
CA GLY A 105 -3.36 -2.41 -15.79
C GLY A 105 -4.59 -3.32 -15.59
N PRO A 106 -4.65 -4.18 -14.55
CA PRO A 106 -5.72 -5.18 -14.39
C PRO A 106 -7.12 -4.58 -14.14
N PHE A 107 -7.20 -3.25 -14.03
CA PHE A 107 -8.42 -2.51 -13.80
C PHE A 107 -9.11 -2.03 -15.09
N GLY A 108 -8.54 -2.34 -16.27
CA GLY A 108 -9.13 -2.10 -17.59
C GLY A 108 -8.62 -0.84 -18.30
N SER A 109 -9.14 -0.61 -19.51
CA SER A 109 -8.87 0.59 -20.31
C SER A 109 -10.03 1.58 -20.20
N PHE A 110 -9.69 2.87 -20.01
CA PHE A 110 -10.67 3.95 -19.94
C PHE A 110 -10.50 4.88 -21.14
N SER A 111 -11.63 5.23 -21.77
CA SER A 111 -11.67 6.14 -22.92
C SER A 111 -11.45 7.58 -22.43
N SER A 112 -10.51 8.30 -23.03
CA SER A 112 -10.06 9.63 -22.57
C SER A 112 -11.06 10.76 -22.81
N ASP A 113 -12.21 10.47 -23.43
CA ASP A 113 -13.19 11.46 -23.86
C ASP A 113 -14.13 11.92 -22.71
N THR A 114 -14.05 11.28 -21.54
CA THR A 114 -14.75 11.71 -20.33
C THR A 114 -13.92 11.37 -19.10
N ILE A 115 -13.54 12.38 -18.31
CA ILE A 115 -12.93 12.17 -16.99
C ILE A 115 -14.04 11.66 -16.06
N GLU A 116 -14.23 10.35 -16.06
CA GLU A 116 -15.08 9.67 -15.08
C GLU A 116 -14.24 9.39 -13.84
N ILE A 117 -14.54 10.07 -12.74
CA ILE A 117 -13.86 9.83 -11.47
C ILE A 117 -14.34 8.46 -10.94
N PRO A 118 -13.45 7.49 -10.69
CA PRO A 118 -13.85 6.16 -10.25
C PRO A 118 -14.18 6.16 -8.76
N TRP A 119 -15.33 6.74 -8.39
CA TRP A 119 -15.79 6.89 -7.01
C TRP A 119 -15.81 5.57 -6.24
N LEU A 120 -16.19 4.47 -6.93
CA LEU A 120 -16.21 3.14 -6.34
C LEU A 120 -14.81 2.70 -5.90
N MET A 121 -13.80 2.88 -6.76
CA MET A 121 -12.41 2.50 -6.45
C MET A 121 -11.85 3.37 -5.33
N ILE A 122 -12.15 4.67 -5.35
CA ILE A 122 -11.77 5.59 -4.26
C ILE A 122 -12.41 5.15 -2.94
N GLY A 123 -13.70 4.79 -2.94
CA GLY A 123 -14.40 4.29 -1.76
C GLY A 123 -13.79 2.98 -1.22
N ILE A 124 -13.44 2.04 -2.10
CA ILE A 124 -12.75 0.80 -1.72
C ILE A 124 -11.39 1.10 -1.09
N VAL A 125 -10.61 2.01 -1.64
CA VAL A 125 -9.29 2.37 -1.11
C VAL A 125 -9.39 3.08 0.23
N ILE A 126 -10.31 4.05 0.36
CA ILE A 126 -10.44 4.87 1.58
C ILE A 126 -11.13 4.12 2.71
N VAL A 127 -12.07 3.22 2.42
CA VAL A 127 -12.87 2.55 3.46
C VAL A 127 -12.55 1.06 3.51
N GLY A 128 -12.55 0.38 2.36
CA GLY A 128 -12.34 -1.06 2.27
C GLY A 128 -10.96 -1.47 2.80
N ILE A 129 -9.89 -0.84 2.31
CA ILE A 129 -8.52 -1.20 2.71
C ILE A 129 -8.29 -0.98 4.21
N PRO A 130 -8.59 0.20 4.82
CA PRO A 130 -8.42 0.38 6.27
C PRO A 130 -9.27 -0.57 7.11
N ALA A 131 -10.52 -0.85 6.70
CA ALA A 131 -11.38 -1.79 7.41
C ALA A 131 -10.81 -3.22 7.39
N VAL A 132 -10.34 -3.68 6.23
CA VAL A 132 -9.71 -4.99 6.07
C VAL A 132 -8.42 -5.06 6.88
N VAL A 133 -7.51 -4.10 6.71
CA VAL A 133 -6.20 -4.09 7.41
C VAL A 133 -6.38 -4.00 8.92
N GLY A 134 -7.23 -3.10 9.40
CA GLY A 134 -7.52 -2.95 10.82
C GLY A 134 -8.20 -4.17 11.41
N GLY A 135 -9.17 -4.73 10.70
CA GLY A 135 -9.86 -5.96 11.09
C GLY A 135 -8.90 -7.15 11.15
N LEU A 136 -8.07 -7.33 10.13
CA LEU A 136 -7.06 -8.39 10.10
C LEU A 136 -6.08 -8.23 11.26
N THR A 137 -5.63 -7.01 11.53
CA THR A 137 -4.70 -6.73 12.65
C THR A 137 -5.35 -7.08 13.99
N ALA A 138 -6.59 -6.65 14.21
CA ALA A 138 -7.32 -6.94 15.45
C ALA A 138 -7.55 -8.45 15.68
N LEU A 139 -7.70 -9.23 14.60
CA LEU A 139 -7.91 -10.68 14.65
C LEU A 139 -6.61 -11.49 14.77
N THR A 140 -5.56 -11.06 14.09
CA THR A 140 -4.29 -11.81 13.97
C THR A 140 -3.28 -11.48 15.05
N VAL A 141 -3.29 -10.26 15.59
CA VAL A 141 -2.38 -9.87 16.67
C VAL A 141 -2.83 -10.54 17.96
N ARG A 142 -2.31 -11.75 18.17
CA ARG A 142 -2.42 -12.47 19.44
C ARG A 142 -1.65 -11.66 20.47
N SER A 143 -2.39 -11.05 21.41
CA SER A 143 -1.83 -10.34 22.56
C SER A 143 -0.74 -11.19 23.21
N ALA A 144 0.52 -10.87 22.93
CA ALA A 144 1.65 -11.54 23.55
C ALA A 144 1.52 -11.36 25.06
N ALA A 145 1.58 -12.48 25.78
CA ALA A 145 1.78 -12.45 27.21
C ALA A 145 3.14 -11.78 27.44
N THR A 146 3.13 -10.52 27.86
CA THR A 146 4.32 -9.85 28.36
C THR A 146 4.71 -10.57 29.65
N VAL A 147 5.57 -11.58 29.52
CA VAL A 147 6.20 -12.23 30.66
C VAL A 147 6.99 -11.14 31.38
N ALA A 148 6.63 -10.87 32.64
CA ALA A 148 7.35 -9.91 33.47
C ALA A 148 8.84 -10.30 33.51
N PRO A 149 9.77 -9.35 33.32
CA PRO A 149 11.20 -9.64 33.48
C PRO A 149 11.43 -10.17 34.90
N ARG A 150 11.83 -11.44 35.04
CA ARG A 150 12.38 -11.94 36.31
C ARG A 150 13.67 -11.16 36.54
N ARG A 151 13.63 -10.18 37.44
CA ARG A 151 14.86 -9.66 38.04
C ARG A 151 15.44 -10.80 38.87
N LEU A 152 16.46 -11.48 38.33
CA LEU A 152 17.36 -12.28 39.14
C LEU A 152 18.20 -11.28 39.93
N GLY A 153 17.90 -11.20 41.23
CA GLY A 153 18.76 -10.54 42.22
C GLY A 153 19.93 -11.43 42.59
#